data_AF-A0A8I2BWV8-F1
#
_entry.id   AF-A0A8I2BWV8-F1
#
_cell.length_a   1.000
_cell.length_b   1.000
_cell.length_c   1.000
_cell.angle_alpha   90.00
_cell.angle_beta   90.00
_cell.angle_gamma   90.00
#
_symmetry.space_group_name_H-M   'P 1'
#
loop_
_entity.id
_entity.type
_entity.pdbx_description
1 polymer ?
#
loop_
_entity_poly.entity_id
_entity_poly.type
_entity_poly.pdbx_seq_one_letter_code
_entity_poly.pdbx_strand_id
1 'polypeptide(L)' 'MTKAKDGLDKNLSNIVDDLEQRPVNSHQAQQVQQDRNDRRHQDSLNHDKTEDLHHL' A
#
# COMPACT_ATOMS: atom_id res chain seq x y z
N MET A 1 -3.70 -1.43 -9.29
CA MET A 1 -4.69 -0.68 -8.49
C MET A 1 -6.08 -1.25 -8.72
N THR A 2 -6.54 -2.17 -7.89
CA THR A 2 -7.93 -2.65 -7.94
C THR A 2 -8.84 -1.44 -7.75
N LYS A 3 -9.67 -1.13 -8.76
CA LYS A 3 -10.67 -0.08 -8.64
C LYS A 3 -11.50 -0.39 -7.40
N ALA A 4 -11.64 0.58 -6.49
CA ALA A 4 -12.56 0.45 -5.37
C ALA A 4 -13.93 0.05 -5.94
N LYS A 5 -14.64 -0.87 -5.28
CA LYS A 5 -15.99 -1.27 -5.69
C LYS A 5 -16.82 -0.01 -5.94
N ASP A 6 -17.57 0.01 -7.05
CA ASP A 6 -18.40 1.16 -7.43
C ASP A 6 -19.24 1.59 -6.22
N GLY A 7 -19.07 2.82 -5.76
CA GLY A 7 -19.74 3.40 -4.59
C GLY A 7 -18.96 3.37 -3.26
N LEU A 8 -17.77 2.76 -3.18
CA LEU A 8 -16.94 2.80 -1.99
C LEU A 8 -15.90 3.94 -2.09
N ASP A 9 -16.11 5.02 -1.33
CA ASP A 9 -15.17 6.14 -1.24
C ASP A 9 -13.86 5.67 -0.61
N LYS A 10 -12.76 5.76 -1.37
CA LYS A 10 -11.41 5.41 -0.92
C LYS A 10 -11.01 6.17 0.34
N ASN A 11 -11.44 7.43 0.48
CA ASN A 11 -11.13 8.22 1.66
C ASN A 11 -11.79 7.62 2.90
N LEU A 12 -13.04 7.17 2.79
CA LEU A 12 -13.74 6.51 3.89
C LEU A 12 -13.11 5.16 4.23
N SER A 13 -12.71 4.37 3.24
CA SER A 13 -12.00 3.10 3.48
C SER A 13 -10.67 3.31 4.20
N ASN A 14 -9.86 4.28 3.75
CA ASN A 14 -8.58 4.59 4.40
C ASN A 14 -8.77 5.03 5.87
N ILE A 15 -9.82 5.80 6.15
CA ILE A 15 -10.15 6.23 7.52
C ILE A 15 -10.51 5.03 8.40
N VAL A 16 -11.28 4.08 7.89
CA VAL A 16 -11.62 2.85 8.63
C VAL A 16 -10.37 2.03 8.93
N ASP A 17 -9.50 1.84 7.93
CA ASP A 17 -8.23 1.09 8.09
C ASP A 17 -7.29 1.76 9.10
N ASP A 18 -7.30 3.09 9.19
CA ASP A 18 -6.53 3.84 10.19
C ASP A 18 -7.18 3.77 11.59
N LEU A 19 -8.51 3.75 11.68
CA LEU A 19 -9.23 3.63 12.95
C LEU A 19 -9.11 2.23 13.56
N GLU A 20 -8.96 1.19 12.73
CA GLU A 20 -8.73 -0.20 13.17
C GLU A 20 -7.30 -0.44 13.68
N GLN A 21 -6.35 0.46 13.42
CA GLN A 21 -4.97 0.31 13.90
C GLN A 21 -4.90 0.48 15.42
N ARG A 22 -4.40 -0.57 16.09
CA ARG A 22 -4.12 -0.50 17.53
C ARG A 22 -3.00 0.51 17.78
N PRO A 23 -3.10 1.37 18.80
CA PRO A 23 -2.04 2.31 19.13
C PRO A 23 -0.76 1.53 19.49
N VAL A 24 0.33 1.84 18.79
CA VAL A 24 1.66 1.26 19.00
C VAL A 24 2.61 2.34 19.53
N ASN A 25 3.71 1.92 20.16
CA ASN A 25 4.74 2.88 20.57
C ASN A 25 5.46 3.50 19.36
N SER A 26 6.17 4.61 19.58
CA SER A 26 6.81 5.38 18.52
C SER A 26 7.82 4.58 17.69
N HIS A 27 8.58 3.70 18.33
CA HIS A 27 9.57 2.86 17.65
C HIS A 27 8.91 1.83 16.72
N GLN A 28 7.86 1.18 17.20
CA GLN A 28 7.09 0.22 16.40
C GLN A 28 6.35 0.92 15.25
N ALA A 29 5.83 2.14 15.47
CA ALA A 29 5.25 2.94 14.39
C ALA A 29 6.29 3.25 13.30
N GLN A 30 7.53 3.58 13.69
CA GLN A 30 8.63 3.80 12.74
C GLN A 30 8.96 2.55 11.93
N GLN A 31 9.00 1.37 12.57
CA GLN A 31 9.23 0.10 11.88
C GLN A 31 8.13 -0.20 10.85
N VAL A 32 6.85 -0.06 11.24
CA VAL A 32 5.70 -0.28 10.33
C VAL A 32 5.74 0.68 9.14
N GLN A 33 6.16 1.93 9.34
CA GLN A 33 6.29 2.91 8.26
C GLN A 33 7.47 2.60 7.34
N GLN A 34 8.59 2.12 7.87
CA GLN A 34 9.71 1.63 7.05
C GLN A 34 9.25 0.46 6.18
N ASP A 35 8.59 -0.55 6.76
CA ASP A 35 8.07 -1.71 6.01
C ASP A 35 7.10 -1.29 4.90
N ARG A 36 6.20 -0.34 5.17
CA ARG A 36 5.26 0.21 4.17
C ARG A 36 6.00 0.93 3.04
N ASN A 37 7.03 1.69 3.36
CA ASN A 37 7.82 2.42 2.36
C ASN A 37 8.65 1.47 1.49
N ASP A 38 9.27 0.46 2.10
CA ASP A 38 10.04 -0.57 1.39
C ASP A 38 9.16 -1.34 0.42
N ARG A 39 7.93 -1.69 0.83
CA ARG A 39 6.95 -2.33 -0.06
C ARG A 39 6.58 -1.43 -1.24
N ARG A 40 6.29 -0.14 -1.00
CA ARG A 40 5.96 0.81 -2.08
C ARG A 40 7.13 0.99 -3.04
N HIS A 41 8.36 1.04 -2.52
CA HIS A 41 9.56 1.14 -3.33
C HIS A 41 9.74 -0.10 -4.22
N GLN A 42 9.57 -1.30 -3.67
CA GLN A 42 9.63 -2.54 -4.44
C GLN A 42 8.51 -2.62 -5.48
N ASP A 43 7.29 -2.24 -5.13
CA ASP A 43 6.16 -2.18 -6.06
C ASP A 43 6.46 -1.21 -7.21
N SER A 44 7.07 -0.05 -6.92
CA SER A 44 7.50 0.92 -7.94
C SER A 44 8.54 0.33 -8.90
N LEU A 45 9.56 -0.34 -8.36
CA LEU A 45 10.59 -1.01 -9.16
C LEU A 45 10.02 -2.14 -10.04
N ASN A 46 9.01 -2.85 -9.54
CA ASN A 46 8.33 -3.90 -10.28
C ASN A 46 7.39 -3.31 -11.36
N HIS A 47 6.79 -2.16 -11.09
CA HIS A 47 5.87 -1.49 -12.01
C HIS A 47 6.58 -0.87 -13.22
N ASP A 48 7.85 -0.47 -13.08
CA ASP A 48 8.67 0.03 -14.20
C ASP A 48 9.28 -1.08 -15.08
N LYS A 49 9.26 -2.34 -14.64
CA LYS A 49 9.71 -3.49 -15.44
C LYS A 49 8.53 -4.18 -16.15
N THR A 50 7.97 -3.52 -17.17
CA THR A 50 7.07 -4.15 -18.16
C THR A 50 7.81 -4.99 -19.21
N GLU A 51 8.94 -5.63 -18.86
CA GLU A 51 9.74 -6.42 -19.82
C GLU A 51 9.04 -7.73 -20.23
N ASP A 52 8.06 -8.21 -19.46
CA ASP A 52 7.52 -9.57 -19.65
C ASP A 52 6.27 -9.66 -20.54
N LEU A 53 5.83 -8.55 -21.15
CA LEU A 53 4.68 -8.52 -22.07
C LEU A 53 4.99 -9.00 -23.50
N HIS A 54 6.26 -9.28 -23.82
CA HIS A 54 6.70 -9.73 -25.15
C HIS A 54 7.51 -11.04 -25.08
N HIS A 55 6.90 -12.11 -24.56
CA HIS A 55 7.37 -13.46 -24.79
C HIS A 55 6.56 -14.08 -25.94
N LEU A 56 7.15 -14.12 -27.14
CA LEU A 56 6.66 -14.81 -28.35
C LEU A 56 6.98 -16.30 -28.29
#